data_AF-A0A961X2H1-F1
#
_entry.id   AF-A0A961X2H1-F1
#
_cell.length_a   1.000
_cell.length_b   1.000
_cell.length_c   1.000
_cell.angle_alpha   90.00
_cell.angle_beta   90.00
_cell.angle_gamma   90.00
#
_symmetry.space_group_name_H-M   'P 1'
#
loop_
_entity.id
_entity.type
_entity.pdbx_description
1 polymer ?
#
loop_
_entity_poly.entity_id
_entity_poly.type
_entity_poly.pdbx_seq_one_letter_code
_entity_poly.pdbx_strand_id
1 'polypeptide(L)'
;NTAKRTHAMSEALPRKLMSAVTRMGRLAQEELKNILDAYARSDASRALEVWRSDEELDALYNSIFRELLTYMMEDPRNISLCTHLLFGAKNMERIGDHATNIAENIHYLVHGKPLAEGRPKRDTTSMLHIEVPQASDDE
;
A
#
# COMPACT_ATOMS: atom_id res chain seq x y z
N ASN A 1 11.27 -1.17 11.91
CA ASN A 1 10.04 -1.79 12.48
C ASN A 1 9.53 -2.98 11.69
N THR A 2 9.60 -3.00 10.36
CA THR A 2 9.14 -4.11 9.51
C THR A 2 9.90 -5.42 9.74
N ALA A 3 11.24 -5.41 9.78
CA ALA A 3 12.05 -6.63 9.96
C ALA A 3 11.81 -7.37 11.30
N LYS A 4 11.51 -6.64 12.38
CA LYS A 4 11.19 -7.24 13.69
C LYS A 4 9.87 -8.01 13.65
N ARG A 5 8.94 -7.61 12.78
CA ARG A 5 7.61 -8.21 12.66
C ARG A 5 7.60 -9.47 11.81
N THR A 6 8.61 -9.65 10.96
CA THR A 6 8.81 -10.89 10.19
C THR A 6 9.02 -12.10 11.09
N HIS A 7 9.62 -11.94 12.27
CA HIS A 7 9.82 -13.03 13.23
C HIS A 7 8.50 -13.52 13.88
N ALA A 8 7.50 -12.62 14.01
CA ALA A 8 6.17 -12.99 14.51
C ALA A 8 5.34 -13.79 13.49
N MET A 9 5.79 -13.87 12.23
CA MET A 9 5.07 -14.50 11.12
C MET A 9 5.48 -15.98 10.91
N SER A 10 5.63 -16.75 11.99
CA SER A 10 6.02 -18.17 11.91
C SER A 10 4.87 -19.14 11.59
N GLU A 11 3.62 -18.67 11.70
CA GLU A 11 2.43 -19.47 11.40
C GLU A 11 2.03 -19.36 9.92
N ALA A 12 1.53 -20.47 9.37
CA ALA A 12 1.29 -20.63 7.94
C ALA A 12 0.13 -19.73 7.46
N LEU A 13 0.48 -18.53 7.02
CA LEU A 13 -0.43 -17.66 6.29
C LEU A 13 -0.86 -18.29 4.97
N PRO A 14 -2.09 -17.99 4.51
CA PRO A 14 -2.53 -18.34 3.17
C PRO A 14 -1.52 -17.87 2.12
N ARG A 15 -1.06 -18.78 1.26
CA ARG A 15 -0.08 -18.50 0.20
C ARG A 15 -0.49 -17.31 -0.68
N LYS A 16 -1.79 -17.16 -0.93
CA LYS A 16 -2.36 -16.07 -1.73
C LYS A 16 -2.09 -14.70 -1.10
N LEU A 17 -2.35 -14.55 0.20
CA LEU A 17 -2.12 -13.32 0.95
C LEU A 17 -0.63 -12.95 1.00
N MET A 18 0.24 -13.94 1.23
CA MET A 18 1.69 -13.75 1.19
C MET A 18 2.18 -13.31 -0.20
N SER A 19 1.61 -13.88 -1.26
CA SER A 19 1.90 -13.49 -2.64
C SER A 19 1.47 -12.03 -2.91
N ALA A 20 0.31 -11.62 -2.42
CA ALA A 20 -0.18 -10.24 -2.58
C ALA A 20 0.72 -9.23 -1.86
N VAL A 21 1.09 -9.49 -0.61
CA VAL A 21 2.02 -8.64 0.16
C VAL A 21 3.41 -8.59 -0.49
N THR A 22 3.90 -9.72 -1.02
CA THR A 22 5.17 -9.76 -1.75
C THR A 22 5.10 -8.92 -3.03
N ARG A 23 4.00 -9.01 -3.77
CA ARG A 23 3.76 -8.17 -4.96
C ARG A 23 3.74 -6.68 -4.60
N MET A 24 3.08 -6.30 -3.51
CA MET A 24 3.05 -4.92 -3.02
C MET A 24 4.44 -4.41 -2.67
N GLY A 25 5.26 -5.25 -2.02
CA GLY A 25 6.64 -4.91 -1.71
C GLY A 25 7.49 -4.64 -2.97
N ARG A 26 7.30 -5.43 -4.04
CA ARG A 26 8.00 -5.20 -5.32
C ARG A 26 7.59 -3.90 -5.98
N LEU A 27 6.28 -3.63 -6.04
CA LEU A 27 5.76 -2.37 -6.59
C LEU A 27 6.32 -1.16 -5.83
N ALA A 28 6.29 -1.19 -4.49
CA ALA A 28 6.85 -0.09 -3.69
C ALA A 28 8.36 0.11 -3.92
N GLN A 29 9.12 -0.98 -4.14
CA GLN A 29 10.55 -0.89 -4.48
C GLN A 29 10.79 -0.33 -5.88
N GLU A 30 9.96 -0.70 -6.85
CA GLU A 30 10.01 -0.20 -8.22
C GLU A 30 9.69 1.29 -8.28
N GLU A 31 8.62 1.74 -7.61
CA GLU A 31 8.27 3.16 -7.47
C GLU A 31 9.41 3.97 -6.84
N LEU A 32 9.96 3.47 -5.73
CA LEU A 32 11.08 4.13 -5.05
C LEU A 32 12.32 4.23 -5.94
N LYS A 33 12.64 3.18 -6.69
CA LYS A 33 13.77 3.22 -7.64
C LYS A 33 13.50 4.24 -8.75
N ASN A 34 12.32 4.21 -9.35
CA ASN A 34 11.98 5.07 -10.47
C ASN A 34 11.98 6.53 -10.09
N ILE A 35 11.51 6.88 -8.89
CA ILE A 35 11.49 8.26 -8.44
C ILE A 35 12.88 8.79 -8.10
N LEU A 36 13.76 7.95 -7.54
CA LEU A 36 15.15 8.31 -7.28
C LEU A 36 15.94 8.48 -8.58
N ASP A 37 15.70 7.62 -9.58
CA ASP A 37 16.25 7.78 -10.93
C ASP A 37 15.80 9.10 -11.58
N ALA A 38 14.52 9.43 -11.45
CA ALA A 38 13.96 10.68 -11.96
C ALA A 38 14.57 11.90 -11.26
N TYR A 39 14.71 11.85 -9.94
CA TYR A 39 15.31 12.91 -9.15
C TYR A 39 16.77 13.16 -9.57
N ALA A 40 17.58 12.11 -9.70
CA ALA A 40 18.99 12.22 -10.05
C ALA A 40 19.23 12.84 -11.45
N ARG A 41 18.22 12.80 -12.32
CA ARG A 41 18.29 13.31 -13.70
C ARG A 41 17.44 14.56 -13.92
N SER A 42 16.77 15.07 -12.89
CA SER A 42 15.74 16.11 -13.02
C SER A 42 14.69 15.78 -14.10
N ASP A 43 14.30 14.51 -14.19
CA ASP A 43 13.39 14.00 -15.22
C ASP A 43 11.93 14.11 -14.75
N ALA A 44 11.30 15.23 -15.08
CA ALA A 44 9.90 15.49 -14.73
C ALA A 44 8.91 14.55 -15.42
N SER A 45 9.26 14.00 -16.59
CA SER A 45 8.40 13.05 -17.30
C SER A 45 8.34 11.72 -16.56
N ARG A 46 9.50 11.19 -16.17
CA ARG A 46 9.56 9.95 -15.36
C ARG A 46 8.97 10.13 -13.97
N ALA A 47 9.14 11.30 -13.35
CA ALA A 47 8.47 11.63 -12.09
C ALA A 47 6.94 11.57 -12.23
N LEU A 48 6.39 12.08 -13.33
CA LEU A 48 4.94 12.03 -13.58
C LEU A 48 4.43 10.61 -13.80
N GLU A 49 5.25 9.71 -14.37
CA GLU A 49 4.90 8.28 -14.49
C GLU A 49 4.73 7.65 -13.10
N VAL A 50 5.70 7.85 -12.19
CA VAL A 50 5.63 7.38 -10.79
C VAL A 50 4.38 7.92 -10.08
N TRP A 51 4.10 9.22 -10.26
CA TRP A 51 2.93 9.86 -9.67
C TRP A 51 1.61 9.23 -10.12
N ARG A 52 1.54 8.71 -11.36
CA ARG A 52 0.35 8.03 -11.90
C ARG A 52 0.29 6.54 -11.52
N SER A 53 1.43 5.85 -11.47
CA SER A 53 1.48 4.41 -11.21
C SER A 53 1.22 4.05 -9.75
N ASP A 54 1.40 4.99 -8.82
CA ASP A 54 1.06 4.82 -7.41
C ASP A 54 -0.40 4.38 -7.16
N GLU A 55 -1.33 4.70 -8.06
CA GLU A 55 -2.71 4.22 -8.03
C GLU A 55 -2.81 2.67 -7.97
N GLU A 56 -1.86 1.96 -8.58
CA GLU A 56 -1.78 0.50 -8.53
C GLU A 56 -1.38 -0.01 -7.13
N LEU A 57 -0.45 0.69 -6.46
CA LEU A 57 -0.01 0.36 -5.11
C LEU A 57 -1.15 0.55 -4.11
N ASP A 58 -1.87 1.67 -4.22
CA ASP A 58 -3.08 1.98 -3.45
C ASP A 58 -4.17 0.91 -3.64
N ALA A 59 -4.44 0.53 -4.89
CA ALA A 59 -5.44 -0.48 -5.20
C ALA A 59 -5.08 -1.85 -4.58
N LEU A 60 -3.80 -2.23 -4.64
CA LEU A 60 -3.32 -3.46 -4.04
C LEU A 60 -3.37 -3.41 -2.50
N TYR A 61 -3.05 -2.27 -1.89
CA TYR A 61 -3.21 -2.05 -0.45
C TYR A 61 -4.66 -2.30 -0.01
N ASN A 62 -5.63 -1.69 -0.69
CA ASN A 62 -7.05 -1.88 -0.38
C ASN A 62 -7.48 -3.34 -0.47
N SER A 63 -7.02 -4.06 -1.50
CA SER A 63 -7.33 -5.48 -1.68
C SER A 63 -6.76 -6.31 -0.52
N ILE A 64 -5.50 -6.08 -0.14
CA ILE A 64 -4.85 -6.76 0.98
C ILE A 64 -5.56 -6.43 2.29
N PHE A 65 -5.94 -5.17 2.51
CA PHE A 65 -6.66 -4.72 3.69
C PHE A 65 -7.98 -5.47 3.89
N ARG A 66 -8.79 -5.57 2.82
CA ARG A 66 -10.06 -6.32 2.86
C ARG A 66 -9.86 -7.81 3.13
N GLU A 67 -8.91 -8.43 2.43
CA GLU A 67 -8.62 -9.86 2.59
C GLU A 67 -8.14 -10.17 4.02
N LEU A 68 -7.27 -9.32 4.60
CA LEU A 68 -6.83 -9.45 5.98
C LEU A 68 -7.99 -9.37 6.97
N LEU A 69 -8.94 -8.45 6.78
CA LEU A 69 -10.09 -8.32 7.67
C LEU A 69 -11.02 -9.55 7.57
N THR A 70 -11.23 -10.09 6.38
CA THR A 70 -11.96 -11.37 6.22
C THR A 70 -11.27 -12.49 7.01
N TYR A 71 -9.94 -12.62 6.92
CA TYR A 71 -9.19 -13.63 7.69
C TYR A 71 -9.27 -13.45 9.21
N MET A 72 -9.37 -12.22 9.70
CA MET A 72 -9.57 -11.94 11.13
C MET A 72 -10.98 -12.32 11.58
N MET A 73 -11.99 -12.15 10.72
CA MET A 73 -13.39 -12.48 11.01
C MET A 73 -13.65 -13.99 10.97
N GLU A 74 -12.99 -14.72 10.06
CA GLU A 74 -13.09 -16.18 9.97
C GLU A 74 -12.54 -16.88 11.22
N ASP A 75 -11.45 -16.35 11.80
CA ASP A 75 -10.85 -16.90 13.02
C ASP A 75 -10.12 -15.79 13.82
N PRO A 76 -10.62 -15.42 15.01
CA PRO A 76 -9.99 -14.39 15.86
C PRO A 76 -8.54 -14.66 16.23
N ARG A 77 -8.06 -15.91 16.16
CA ARG A 77 -6.64 -16.25 16.38
C ARG A 77 -5.72 -15.59 15.34
N ASN A 78 -6.24 -15.26 14.16
CA ASN A 78 -5.50 -14.59 13.10
C ASN A 78 -5.28 -13.08 13.34
N ILE A 79 -5.97 -12.46 14.31
CA ILE A 79 -5.96 -11.00 14.51
C ILE A 79 -4.54 -10.46 14.68
N SER A 80 -3.73 -11.08 15.54
CA SER A 80 -2.37 -10.61 15.83
C SER A 80 -1.48 -10.63 14.58
N LEU A 81 -1.50 -11.74 13.86
CA LEU A 81 -0.71 -11.94 12.64
C LEU A 81 -1.15 -11.01 11.51
N CYS A 82 -2.46 -10.94 11.25
CA CYS A 82 -3.03 -10.08 10.22
C CYS A 82 -2.78 -8.60 10.53
N THR A 83 -2.76 -8.21 11.80
CA THR A 83 -2.42 -6.83 12.22
C THR A 83 -0.96 -6.49 11.88
N HIS A 84 -0.03 -7.40 12.10
CA HIS A 84 1.37 -7.19 11.71
C HIS A 84 1.54 -7.05 10.20
N LEU A 85 0.82 -7.84 9.41
CA LEU A 85 0.77 -7.73 7.95
C LEU A 85 0.16 -6.39 7.51
N LEU A 86 -0.95 -5.98 8.11
CA LEU A 86 -1.62 -4.72 7.80
C LEU A 86 -0.69 -3.53 7.96
N PHE A 87 0.07 -3.51 9.05
CA PHE A 87 1.07 -2.49 9.27
C PHE A 87 2.23 -2.59 8.26
N GLY A 88 2.65 -3.79 7.87
CA GLY A 88 3.63 -3.98 6.81
C GLY A 88 3.15 -3.37 5.49
N ALA A 89 1.93 -3.72 5.07
CA ALA A 89 1.29 -3.19 3.87
C ALA A 89 1.11 -1.67 3.92
N LYS A 90 0.65 -1.11 5.05
CA LYS A 90 0.53 0.36 5.20
C LYS A 90 1.88 1.07 5.11
N ASN A 91 2.96 0.47 5.61
CA ASN A 91 4.30 1.05 5.41
C ASN A 91 4.71 1.07 3.93
N MET A 92 4.29 0.08 3.13
CA MET A 92 4.55 0.06 1.69
C MET A 92 3.74 1.12 0.95
N GLU A 93 2.45 1.29 1.28
CA GLU A 93 1.64 2.39 0.72
C GLU A 93 2.25 3.76 1.05
N ARG A 94 2.76 3.95 2.27
CA ARG A 94 3.46 5.19 2.64
C ARG A 94 4.72 5.46 1.81
N ILE A 95 5.39 4.42 1.31
CA ILE A 95 6.53 4.59 0.40
C ILE A 95 6.04 5.19 -0.93
N GLY A 96 4.92 4.70 -1.47
CA GLY A 96 4.28 5.26 -2.66
C GLY A 96 3.86 6.73 -2.46
N ASP A 97 3.17 7.03 -1.36
CA ASP A 97 2.81 8.40 -0.95
C ASP A 97 4.03 9.34 -0.91
N HIS A 98 5.17 8.86 -0.39
CA HIS A 98 6.40 9.65 -0.37
C HIS A 98 7.02 9.79 -1.77
N ALA A 99 6.96 8.75 -2.61
CA ALA A 99 7.41 8.83 -3.99
C ALA A 99 6.60 9.87 -4.79
N THR A 100 5.28 9.93 -4.63
CA THR A 100 4.46 10.94 -5.32
C THR A 100 4.77 12.36 -4.87
N ASN A 101 5.06 12.57 -3.58
CA ASN A 101 5.45 13.89 -3.07
C ASN A 101 6.81 14.33 -3.67
N ILE A 102 7.74 13.39 -3.84
CA ILE A 102 9.01 13.66 -4.52
C ILE A 102 8.75 13.98 -6.01
N ALA A 103 7.81 13.28 -6.65
CA ALA A 103 7.46 13.54 -8.05
C ALA A 103 6.90 14.95 -8.27
N GLU A 104 5.99 15.39 -7.39
CA GLU A 104 5.45 16.75 -7.37
C GLU A 104 6.57 17.80 -7.23
N ASN A 105 7.53 17.54 -6.34
CA ASN A 105 8.69 18.42 -6.14
C ASN A 105 9.59 18.47 -7.39
N ILE A 106 9.89 17.33 -8.03
CA ILE A 106 10.67 17.30 -9.27
C ILE A 106 9.96 18.11 -10.36
N HIS A 107 8.65 17.92 -10.54
CA HIS A 107 7.87 18.67 -11.50
C HIS A 107 7.97 20.18 -11.25
N TYR A 108 7.81 20.60 -9.99
CA TYR A 108 7.93 22.01 -9.61
C TYR A 108 9.34 22.56 -9.89
N LEU A 109 10.39 21.82 -9.55
CA LEU A 109 11.77 22.24 -9.78
C LEU A 109 12.10 22.43 -11.27
N VAL A 110 11.53 21.60 -12.15
CA VAL A 110 11.79 21.65 -13.60
C VAL A 110 10.94 22.71 -14.31
N HIS A 111 9.65 22.83 -13.93
CA HIS A 111 8.70 23.67 -14.66
C HIS A 111 8.34 24.98 -13.97
N GLY A 112 8.74 25.16 -12.70
CA GLY A 112 8.44 26.36 -11.91
C GLY A 112 6.98 26.51 -11.48
N LYS A 113 6.17 25.45 -11.62
CA LYS A 113 4.75 25.44 -11.27
C LYS A 113 4.33 24.07 -10.71
N PRO A 114 3.32 24.01 -9.82
CA PRO A 114 2.82 22.74 -9.31
C PRO A 114 2.07 21.94 -10.39
N LEU A 115 1.89 20.64 -10.16
CA LEU A 115 0.99 19.83 -10.97
C LEU A 115 -0.44 20.38 -10.86
N ALA A 116 -1.08 20.62 -12.00
CA ALA A 116 -2.43 21.19 -12.05
C ALA A 116 -3.52 20.13 -11.84
N GLU A 117 -3.19 18.85 -12.06
CA GLU A 117 -4.09 17.72 -11.89
C GLU A 117 -4.06 17.23 -10.44
N GLY A 118 -5.23 16.85 -9.90
CA GLY A 118 -5.30 16.18 -8.60
C GLY A 118 -4.74 14.77 -8.69
N ARG A 119 -4.00 14.34 -7.66
CA ARG A 119 -3.41 13.01 -7.60
C ARG A 119 -4.48 11.91 -7.68
N PRO A 120 -4.32 10.92 -8.58
CA PRO A 120 -5.19 9.74 -8.59
C PRO A 120 -4.90 8.93 -7.33
N LYS A 121 -5.70 9.13 -6.27
CA LYS A 121 -5.58 8.43 -5.00
C LYS A 121 -6.69 7.39 -4.89
N ARG A 122 -6.32 6.13 -4.65
CA ARG A 122 -7.28 5.02 -4.52
C ARG A 122 -7.34 4.44 -3.12
N ASP A 123 -6.49 4.81 -2.15
CA ASP A 123 -6.66 4.36 -0.75
C ASP A 123 -8.06 4.75 -0.23
N THR A 124 -8.90 3.74 0.02
CA THR A 124 -10.28 3.88 0.53
C THR A 124 -10.46 3.21 1.88
N THR A 125 -9.39 2.72 2.48
CA THR A 125 -9.44 1.94 3.73
C THR A 125 -10.04 2.72 4.90
N SER A 126 -9.86 4.04 4.93
CA SER A 126 -10.43 4.93 5.95
C SER A 126 -11.97 5.03 5.90
N MET A 127 -12.58 4.70 4.76
CA MET A 127 -14.02 4.76 4.54
C MET A 127 -14.63 3.36 4.40
N LEU A 128 -13.83 2.31 4.54
CA LEU A 128 -14.30 0.95 4.38
C LEU A 128 -15.20 0.56 5.56
N HIS A 129 -16.46 0.24 5.26
CA HIS A 129 -17.40 -0.37 6.22
C HIS A 129 -17.48 -1.87 5.92
N ILE A 130 -17.20 -2.71 6.92
CA ILE A 130 -17.37 -4.16 6.81
C ILE A 130 -18.58 -4.57 7.64
N GLU A 131 -19.54 -5.23 7.00
CA GLU A 131 -20.67 -5.84 7.69
C GLU A 131 -20.20 -7.09 8.42
N VAL A 132 -20.35 -7.10 9.74
CA VAL A 132 -20.17 -8.31 10.55
C VAL A 132 -21.44 -9.13 10.40
N PRO A 133 -21.39 -10.41 9.97
CA PRO A 133 -22.56 -11.27 10.00
C PRO A 133 -23.12 -11.27 11.43
N GLN A 134 -24.36 -10.84 11.60
CA GLN A 134 -25.05 -10.96 12.88
C GLN A 134 -25.02 -12.46 13.23
N ALA A 135 -24.55 -12.79 14.43
CA ALA A 135 -24.81 -14.13 14.95
C ALA A 135 -26.32 -14.34 14.86
N SER A 136 -26.75 -15.38 14.17
CA SER A 136 -28.14 -15.82 14.30
C SER A 136 -28.32 -16.13 15.78
N ASP A 137 -29.07 -15.27 16.47
CA ASP A 137 -29.67 -15.55 17.76
C ASP A 137 -30.68 -16.69 17.54
N ASP A 138 -30.18 -17.89 17.23
CA ASP A 138 -30.98 -19.10 17.24
C ASP A 138 -30.89 -19.69 18.65
N GLU A 139 -32.06 -19.69 19.29
CA GLU A 139 -32.43 -20.09 20.66
C GLU A 139 -31.85 -21.42 21.16
#